data_AF-A0A820P1U5-F1
#
_entry.id   AF-A0A820P1U5-F1
#
_cell.length_a   1.000
_cell.length_b   1.000
_cell.length_c   1.000
_cell.angle_alpha   90.00
_cell.angle_beta   90.00
_cell.angle_gamma   90.00
#
_symmetry.space_group_name_H-M   'P 1'
#
loop_
_entity.id
_entity.type
_entity.pdbx_description
1 polymer ?
#
loop_
_entity_poly.entity_id
_entity_poly.type
_entity_poly.pdbx_seq_one_letter_code
_entity_poly.pdbx_strand_id
1 'polypeptide(L)'
;FSEFYICDIDLLIEQFQNQLLKLDHCPEKCLYENGEDLVIKYGKYERMKSSIDFNLAEKIYFFHRKNFKTKQQWITAACRHLRNRLKFLNNFLCEKLNENLNRSIDNCLQSCHYHFFSSDGPKYKKLSLLSIPFVPKYFSYPDQEYLHPDLINQLIQNDIHYQTYVMAHNGWIM
;
A
#
# COMPACT_ATOMS: atom_id res chain seq x y z
N PHE A 1 7.90 -1.09 1.10
CA PHE A 1 6.95 0.04 1.26
C PHE A 1 5.66 -0.16 0.50
N SER A 2 5.70 -0.52 -0.80
CA SER A 2 4.50 -0.84 -1.59
C SER A 2 3.62 -1.92 -0.96
N GLU A 3 4.22 -2.85 -0.22
CA GLU A 3 3.56 -3.94 0.52
C GLU A 3 2.39 -3.50 1.42
N PHE A 4 2.35 -2.27 1.94
CA PHE A 4 1.21 -1.79 2.74
C PHE A 4 0.00 -1.36 1.91
N TYR A 5 0.18 -1.18 0.59
CA TYR A 5 -0.83 -0.62 -0.32
C TYR A 5 -1.25 -1.60 -1.41
N ILE A 6 -0.37 -2.53 -1.78
CA ILE A 6 -0.66 -3.57 -2.77
C ILE A 6 -1.33 -4.77 -2.12
N CYS A 7 -2.04 -5.55 -2.92
CA CYS A 7 -2.62 -6.81 -2.50
C CYS A 7 -1.80 -8.02 -2.96
N ASP A 8 -1.87 -9.11 -2.21
CA ASP A 8 -1.42 -10.42 -2.66
C ASP A 8 -2.40 -10.98 -3.71
N ILE A 9 -1.96 -11.00 -4.96
CA ILE A 9 -2.79 -11.41 -6.09
C ILE A 9 -3.13 -12.89 -6.01
N ASP A 10 -2.18 -13.75 -5.64
CA ASP A 10 -2.40 -15.19 -5.66
C ASP A 10 -3.39 -15.59 -4.57
N LEU A 11 -3.23 -15.02 -3.37
CA LEU A 11 -4.16 -15.21 -2.26
C LEU A 11 -5.57 -14.71 -2.58
N LEU A 12 -5.73 -13.51 -3.15
CA LEU A 12 -7.05 -12.99 -3.50
C LEU A 12 -7.73 -13.79 -4.61
N ILE A 13 -6.95 -14.30 -5.58
CA ILE A 13 -7.50 -15.14 -6.64
C ILE A 13 -7.96 -16.49 -6.11
N GLU A 14 -7.22 -17.10 -5.19
CA GLU A 14 -7.64 -18.33 -4.51
C GLU A 14 -8.94 -18.12 -3.73
N GLN A 15 -9.02 -17.03 -2.95
CA GLN A 15 -10.23 -16.67 -2.20
C GLN A 15 -11.43 -16.42 -3.12
N PHE A 16 -11.22 -15.70 -4.22
CA PHE A 16 -12.26 -15.44 -5.21
C PHE A 16 -12.74 -16.73 -5.87
N GLN A 17 -11.83 -17.61 -6.28
CA GLN A 17 -12.16 -18.91 -6.85
C GLN A 17 -13.00 -19.74 -5.88
N ASN A 18 -12.60 -19.80 -4.61
CA ASN A 18 -13.33 -20.51 -3.56
C ASN A 18 -14.73 -19.92 -3.33
N GLN A 19 -14.91 -18.61 -3.46
CA GLN A 19 -16.22 -17.97 -3.41
C GLN A 19 -17.09 -18.38 -4.60
N LEU A 20 -16.56 -18.31 -5.83
CA LEU A 20 -17.32 -18.67 -7.03
C LEU A 20 -17.72 -20.15 -7.10
N LEU A 21 -16.91 -21.04 -6.51
CA LEU A 21 -17.24 -22.46 -6.43
C LEU A 21 -18.52 -22.70 -5.63
N LYS A 22 -18.76 -21.91 -4.56
CA LYS A 22 -19.94 -22.00 -3.68
C LYS A 22 -21.23 -21.48 -4.31
N LEU A 23 -21.16 -20.75 -5.43
CA LEU A 23 -22.34 -20.19 -6.09
C LEU A 23 -23.04 -21.25 -6.94
N ASP A 24 -24.34 -21.43 -6.76
CA ASP A 24 -25.10 -22.42 -7.53
C ASP A 24 -25.35 -21.98 -8.98
N HIS A 25 -25.48 -20.67 -9.20
CA HIS A 25 -25.87 -20.10 -10.48
C HIS A 25 -24.86 -19.08 -11.02
N CYS A 26 -24.64 -19.11 -12.33
CA CYS A 26 -23.83 -18.13 -13.06
C CYS A 26 -24.78 -17.18 -13.81
N PRO A 27 -24.68 -15.86 -13.62
CA PRO A 27 -25.52 -14.90 -14.35
C PRO A 27 -25.33 -14.98 -15.87
N GLU A 28 -26.41 -14.85 -16.65
CA GLU A 28 -26.34 -14.88 -18.12
C GLU A 28 -25.55 -13.71 -18.73
N LYS A 29 -25.54 -12.58 -18.03
CA LYS A 29 -24.89 -11.33 -18.45
C LYS A 29 -24.13 -10.72 -17.28
N CYS A 30 -23.21 -9.82 -17.63
CA CYS A 30 -22.53 -8.99 -16.64
C CYS A 30 -23.56 -8.21 -15.82
N LEU A 31 -23.41 -8.24 -14.50
CA LEU A 31 -24.30 -7.52 -13.58
C LEU A 31 -23.81 -6.10 -13.29
N TYR A 32 -22.54 -5.81 -13.60
CA TYR A 32 -21.92 -4.51 -13.38
C TYR A 32 -20.84 -4.21 -14.43
N GLU A 33 -21.07 -3.23 -15.30
CA GLU A 33 -20.18 -2.96 -16.43
C GLU A 33 -18.96 -2.11 -16.07
N ASN A 34 -19.03 -1.30 -15.01
CA ASN A 34 -17.94 -0.40 -14.66
C ASN A 34 -16.84 -1.11 -13.85
N GLY A 35 -15.87 -1.70 -14.55
CA GLY A 35 -14.71 -2.34 -13.93
C GLY A 35 -13.78 -1.38 -13.16
N GLU A 36 -13.94 -0.06 -13.34
CA GLU A 36 -13.08 0.93 -12.71
C GLU A 36 -13.37 1.12 -11.22
N ASP A 37 -14.61 0.88 -10.79
CA ASP A 37 -15.05 1.02 -9.40
C ASP A 37 -14.44 -0.04 -8.47
N LEU A 38 -13.87 -1.11 -9.03
CA LEU A 38 -13.09 -2.06 -8.25
C LEU A 38 -11.74 -1.43 -7.88
N VAL A 39 -11.65 -1.03 -6.62
CA VAL A 39 -10.47 -0.42 -6.01
C VAL A 39 -9.90 -1.29 -4.89
N ILE A 40 -8.61 -1.09 -4.59
CA ILE A 40 -7.95 -1.75 -3.47
C ILE A 40 -8.35 -1.07 -2.16
N LYS A 41 -8.80 -1.86 -1.20
CA LYS A 41 -9.09 -1.47 0.18
C LYS A 41 -7.86 -1.78 1.05
N TYR A 42 -7.23 -0.75 1.61
CA TYR A 42 -5.98 -0.91 2.35
C TYR A 42 -6.19 -1.67 3.67
N GLY A 43 -5.32 -2.66 3.92
CA GLY A 43 -5.21 -3.30 5.23
C GLY A 43 -4.56 -2.30 6.18
N LYS A 44 -5.32 -1.79 7.16
CA LYS A 44 -4.85 -0.72 8.06
C LYS A 44 -3.54 -1.15 8.75
N TYR A 45 -2.43 -0.59 8.28
CA TYR A 45 -1.08 -0.78 8.83
C TYR A 45 -0.51 -2.20 8.75
N GLU A 46 -1.08 -3.07 7.92
CA GLU A 46 -0.62 -4.45 7.76
C GLU A 46 -0.02 -4.68 6.37
N ARG A 47 1.13 -5.38 6.30
CA ARG A 47 1.78 -5.70 5.02
C ARG A 47 1.00 -6.78 4.28
N MET A 48 0.80 -6.58 2.98
CA MET A 48 0.14 -7.50 2.05
C MET A 48 -1.29 -7.90 2.47
N LYS A 49 -1.96 -7.06 3.27
CA LYS A 49 -3.34 -7.26 3.72
C LYS A 49 -4.36 -6.38 3.01
N SER A 50 -3.94 -5.63 1.99
CA SER A 50 -4.88 -4.91 1.15
C SER A 50 -5.75 -5.90 0.38
N SER A 51 -7.04 -5.59 0.29
CA SER A 51 -8.08 -6.48 -0.24
C SER A 51 -8.94 -5.75 -1.27
N ILE A 52 -9.95 -6.44 -1.81
CA ILE A 52 -10.94 -5.87 -2.72
C ILE A 52 -12.35 -6.19 -2.25
N ASP A 53 -13.34 -5.55 -2.85
CA ASP A 53 -14.73 -5.97 -2.69
C ASP A 53 -15.04 -7.20 -3.56
N PHE A 54 -15.07 -8.38 -2.94
CA PHE A 54 -15.35 -9.62 -3.68
C PHE A 54 -16.76 -9.67 -4.27
N ASN A 55 -17.75 -9.06 -3.62
CA ASN A 55 -19.12 -9.03 -4.13
C ASN A 55 -19.22 -8.16 -5.39
N LEU A 56 -18.48 -7.05 -5.41
CA LEU A 56 -18.37 -6.22 -6.62
C LEU A 56 -17.59 -6.96 -7.71
N ALA A 57 -16.47 -7.60 -7.36
CA ALA A 57 -15.66 -8.36 -8.32
C ALA A 57 -16.45 -9.51 -8.98
N GLU A 58 -17.31 -10.18 -8.23
CA GLU A 58 -18.23 -11.21 -8.74
C GLU A 58 -19.17 -10.63 -9.81
N LYS A 59 -19.85 -9.52 -9.51
CA LYS A 59 -20.79 -8.86 -10.43
C LYS A 59 -20.14 -8.39 -11.72
N ILE A 60 -18.86 -8.00 -11.66
CA ILE A 60 -18.08 -7.53 -12.81
C ILE A 60 -17.55 -8.69 -13.66
N TYR A 61 -16.98 -9.72 -13.03
CA TYR A 61 -16.16 -10.71 -13.74
C TYR A 61 -16.82 -12.08 -13.94
N PHE A 62 -17.85 -12.42 -13.14
CA PHE A 62 -18.49 -13.73 -13.18
C PHE A 62 -19.84 -13.69 -13.90
N PHE A 63 -19.82 -14.11 -15.17
CA PHE A 63 -21.02 -14.21 -16.02
C PHE A 63 -20.78 -15.20 -17.17
N HIS A 64 -21.87 -15.63 -17.82
CA HIS A 64 -21.83 -16.50 -19.00
C HIS A 64 -21.11 -15.84 -20.18
N ARG A 65 -20.06 -16.51 -20.66
CA ARG A 65 -19.33 -16.11 -21.87
C ARG A 65 -19.61 -17.10 -22.98
N LYS A 66 -20.00 -16.60 -24.15
CA LYS A 66 -20.39 -17.40 -25.33
C LYS A 66 -19.36 -18.48 -25.74
N ASN A 67 -18.08 -18.26 -25.42
CA ASN A 67 -16.98 -19.14 -25.79
C ASN A 67 -16.77 -20.33 -24.81
N PHE A 68 -17.49 -20.38 -23.69
CA PHE A 68 -17.29 -21.37 -22.63
C PHE A 68 -18.60 -22.08 -22.29
N LYS A 69 -18.51 -23.38 -22.01
CA LYS A 69 -19.68 -24.25 -21.79
C LYS A 69 -19.82 -24.72 -20.35
N THR A 70 -18.75 -24.73 -19.57
CA THR A 70 -18.75 -25.27 -18.21
C THR A 70 -18.53 -24.19 -17.16
N LYS A 71 -19.11 -24.39 -15.97
CA LYS A 71 -18.90 -23.50 -14.80
C LYS A 71 -17.43 -23.29 -14.49
N GLN A 72 -16.63 -24.35 -14.55
CA GLN A 72 -15.19 -24.27 -14.29
C GLN A 72 -14.46 -23.36 -15.31
N GLN A 73 -14.85 -23.40 -16.59
CA GLN A 73 -14.29 -22.48 -17.59
C GLN A 73 -14.70 -21.02 -17.33
N TRP A 74 -15.94 -20.76 -16.89
CA TRP A 74 -16.37 -19.41 -16.53
C TRP A 74 -15.60 -18.87 -15.32
N ILE A 75 -15.39 -19.70 -14.28
CA ILE A 75 -14.58 -19.37 -13.10
C ILE A 75 -13.15 -19.05 -13.51
N THR A 76 -12.48 -19.94 -14.27
CA THR A 76 -11.10 -19.70 -14.72
C THR A 76 -10.97 -18.40 -15.50
N ALA A 77 -11.93 -18.12 -16.38
CA ALA A 77 -11.94 -16.88 -17.13
C ALA A 77 -12.18 -15.66 -16.22
N ALA A 78 -13.10 -15.73 -15.25
CA ALA A 78 -13.33 -14.66 -14.26
C ALA A 78 -12.07 -14.37 -13.42
N CYS A 79 -11.43 -15.41 -12.88
CA CYS A 79 -10.17 -15.31 -12.15
C CYS A 79 -9.06 -14.69 -13.00
N ARG A 80 -8.97 -15.04 -14.29
CA ARG A 80 -7.99 -14.43 -15.20
C ARG A 80 -8.23 -12.94 -15.40
N HIS A 81 -9.48 -12.51 -15.59
CA HIS A 81 -9.81 -11.09 -15.73
C HIS A 81 -9.54 -10.30 -14.44
N LEU A 82 -9.94 -10.85 -13.29
CA LEU A 82 -9.65 -10.25 -11.99
C LEU A 82 -8.14 -10.14 -11.75
N ARG A 83 -7.36 -11.20 -12.06
CA ARG A 83 -5.89 -11.19 -11.93
C ARG A 83 -5.25 -10.06 -12.73
N ASN A 84 -5.70 -9.85 -13.97
CA ASN A 84 -5.21 -8.75 -14.80
C ASN A 84 -5.55 -7.38 -14.21
N ARG A 85 -6.77 -7.21 -13.67
CA ARG A 85 -7.16 -5.97 -12.99
C ARG A 85 -6.32 -5.73 -11.74
N LEU A 86 -6.11 -6.75 -10.90
CA LEU A 86 -5.28 -6.64 -9.70
C LEU A 86 -3.83 -6.28 -10.04
N LYS A 87 -3.25 -6.88 -11.10
CA LYS A 87 -1.92 -6.48 -11.60
C LYS A 87 -1.89 -5.01 -12.00
N PHE A 88 -2.90 -4.55 -12.75
CA PHE A 88 -3.01 -3.15 -13.13
C PHE A 88 -3.09 -2.23 -11.90
N LEU A 89 -3.95 -2.54 -10.93
CA LEU A 89 -4.13 -1.76 -9.71
C LEU A 89 -2.86 -1.72 -8.85
N ASN A 90 -2.18 -2.85 -8.68
CA ASN A 90 -0.91 -2.91 -7.95
C ASN A 90 0.16 -2.05 -8.65
N ASN A 91 0.29 -2.15 -9.99
CA ASN A 91 1.25 -1.34 -10.74
C ASN A 91 0.94 0.15 -10.62
N PHE A 92 -0.31 0.54 -10.81
CA PHE A 92 -0.75 1.93 -10.67
C PHE A 92 -0.45 2.50 -9.28
N LEU A 93 -0.72 1.74 -8.22
CA LEU A 93 -0.37 2.15 -6.86
C LEU A 93 1.14 2.23 -6.65
N CYS A 94 1.92 1.29 -7.18
CA CYS A 94 3.37 1.34 -7.12
C CYS A 94 3.92 2.61 -7.81
N GLU A 95 3.42 2.97 -8.99
CA GLU A 95 3.81 4.19 -9.69
C GLU A 95 3.50 5.44 -8.85
N LYS A 96 2.29 5.53 -8.32
CA LYS A 96 1.89 6.64 -7.44
C LYS A 96 2.74 6.72 -6.17
N LEU A 97 3.07 5.58 -5.57
CA LEU A 97 3.95 5.53 -4.41
C LEU A 97 5.37 5.96 -4.74
N ASN A 98 5.88 5.55 -5.91
CA ASN A 98 7.20 5.99 -6.37
C ASN A 98 7.24 7.52 -6.57
N GLU A 99 6.17 8.13 -7.09
CA GLU A 99 6.06 9.59 -7.17
C GLU A 99 6.12 10.25 -5.78
N ASN A 100 5.41 9.69 -4.80
CA ASN A 100 5.44 10.19 -3.41
C ASN A 100 6.82 10.00 -2.76
N LEU A 101 7.50 8.88 -3.03
CA LEU A 101 8.85 8.60 -2.54
C LEU A 101 9.86 9.57 -3.16
N ASN A 102 9.76 9.83 -4.46
CA ASN A 102 10.59 10.82 -5.14
C ASN A 102 10.40 12.21 -4.52
N ARG A 103 9.16 12.65 -4.32
CA ARG A 103 8.86 13.90 -3.60
C ARG A 103 9.46 13.93 -2.19
N SER A 104 9.41 12.81 -1.48
CA SER A 104 9.98 12.71 -0.13
C SER A 104 11.51 12.84 -0.13
N ILE A 105 12.17 12.24 -1.12
CA ILE A 105 13.61 12.37 -1.35
C ILE A 105 13.95 13.83 -1.67
N ASP A 106 13.22 14.45 -2.61
CA ASP A 106 13.41 15.84 -2.99
C ASP A 106 13.27 16.77 -1.80
N ASN A 107 12.27 16.54 -0.93
CA ASN A 107 12.08 17.31 0.30
C ASN A 107 13.25 17.15 1.28
N CYS A 108 13.81 15.94 1.41
CA CYS A 108 14.99 15.71 2.24
C CYS A 108 16.23 16.43 1.67
N LEU A 109 16.42 16.37 0.34
CA LEU A 109 17.51 17.05 -0.34
C LEU A 109 17.38 18.57 -0.24
N GLN A 110 16.18 19.12 -0.42
CA GLN A 110 15.92 20.55 -0.30
C GLN A 110 16.14 21.05 1.13
N SER A 111 15.70 20.26 2.13
CA SER A 111 15.99 20.54 3.53
C SER A 111 17.50 20.56 3.79
N CYS A 112 18.23 19.55 3.31
CA CYS A 112 19.69 19.53 3.41
C CYS A 112 20.34 20.75 2.71
N HIS A 113 19.91 21.06 1.48
CA HIS A 113 20.41 22.20 0.73
C HIS A 113 20.23 23.50 1.51
N TYR A 114 19.04 23.73 2.07
CA TYR A 114 18.76 24.88 2.90
C TYR A 114 19.67 24.95 4.13
N HIS A 115 19.78 23.86 4.89
CA HIS A 115 20.51 23.87 6.16
C HIS A 115 22.03 23.99 6.02
N PHE A 116 22.61 23.46 4.95
CA PHE A 116 24.07 23.36 4.80
C PHE A 116 24.66 24.31 3.75
N PHE A 117 23.92 24.63 2.69
CA PHE A 117 24.48 25.27 1.50
C PHE A 117 23.84 26.61 1.13
N SER A 118 22.55 26.79 1.43
CA SER A 118 21.82 28.02 1.07
C SER A 118 22.42 29.26 1.73
N SER A 119 22.45 30.39 1.01
CA SER A 119 22.89 31.68 1.53
C SER A 119 22.05 32.13 2.73
N ASP A 120 20.76 31.81 2.70
CA ASP A 120 19.73 32.27 3.64
C ASP A 120 19.46 31.24 4.76
N GLY A 121 20.16 30.10 4.72
CA GLY A 121 20.05 29.05 5.72
C GLY A 121 21.10 29.13 6.83
N PRO A 122 21.02 28.25 7.83
CA PRO A 122 21.90 28.26 9.02
C PRO A 122 23.36 27.84 8.76
N LYS A 123 23.69 27.25 7.61
CA LYS A 123 25.05 26.85 7.18
C LYS A 123 25.77 25.96 8.19
N TYR A 124 25.11 24.87 8.58
CA TYR A 124 25.73 23.88 9.45
C TYR A 124 27.00 23.31 8.81
N LYS A 125 28.05 23.11 9.61
CA LYS A 125 29.36 22.65 9.11
C LYS A 125 29.52 21.13 9.15
N LYS A 126 28.80 20.45 10.04
CA LYS A 126 28.96 19.02 10.29
C LYS A 126 27.65 18.41 10.77
N LEU A 127 27.36 17.22 10.27
CA LEU A 127 26.25 16.38 10.73
C LEU A 127 26.55 15.83 12.12
N SER A 128 25.51 15.74 12.95
CA SER A 128 25.54 15.01 14.21
C SER A 128 24.21 14.29 14.39
N LEU A 129 24.24 13.04 14.88
CA LEU A 129 23.00 12.30 15.10
C LEU A 129 22.08 13.04 16.08
N LEU A 130 22.65 13.66 17.12
CA LEU A 130 21.90 14.25 18.23
C LEU A 130 21.33 15.65 17.96
N SER A 131 22.12 16.54 17.37
CA SER A 131 21.76 17.96 17.28
C SER A 131 21.53 18.46 15.85
N ILE A 132 22.15 17.82 14.85
CA ILE A 132 22.08 18.24 13.44
C ILE A 132 21.91 17.01 12.55
N PRO A 133 20.78 16.28 12.65
CA PRO A 133 20.54 15.12 11.82
C PRO A 133 20.26 15.54 10.37
N PHE A 134 20.55 14.65 9.42
CA PHE A 134 20.32 14.90 8.00
C PHE A 134 18.82 15.07 7.68
N VAL A 135 17.96 14.31 8.36
CA VAL A 135 16.50 14.43 8.33
C VAL A 135 16.04 14.70 9.77
N PRO A 136 15.18 15.71 10.01
CA PRO A 136 14.67 16.00 11.35
C PRO A 136 13.83 14.83 11.88
N LYS A 137 13.72 14.75 13.21
CA LYS A 137 12.89 13.74 13.86
C LYS A 137 11.41 14.05 13.62
N TYR A 138 10.72 13.16 12.92
CA TYR A 138 9.26 13.22 12.77
C TYR A 138 8.52 12.58 13.93
N PHE A 139 9.17 11.68 14.67
CA PHE A 139 8.58 10.95 15.78
C PHE A 139 9.48 10.99 17.02
N SER A 140 8.85 11.05 18.19
CA SER A 140 9.46 10.76 19.48
C SER A 140 9.24 9.30 19.84
N TYR A 141 10.32 8.62 20.19
CA TYR A 141 10.32 7.22 20.65
C TYR A 141 10.52 7.14 22.16
N PRO A 142 9.97 6.11 22.84
CA PRO A 142 9.94 6.05 24.30
C PRO A 142 11.33 6.06 24.95
N ASP A 143 12.29 5.33 24.39
CA ASP A 143 13.62 5.18 24.99
C ASP A 143 14.64 6.19 24.47
N GLN A 144 14.24 7.10 23.57
CA GLN A 144 15.07 8.15 22.95
C GLN A 144 16.38 7.68 22.26
N GLU A 145 16.62 6.37 22.17
CA GLU A 145 17.77 5.77 21.51
C GLU A 145 17.64 5.87 19.98
N TYR A 146 18.76 6.14 19.31
CA TYR A 146 18.84 6.08 17.85
C TYR A 146 18.97 4.63 17.42
N LEU A 147 17.82 3.98 17.28
CA LEU A 147 17.73 2.61 16.79
C LEU A 147 17.64 2.57 15.26
N HIS A 148 18.14 1.49 14.68
CA HIS A 148 17.97 1.22 13.26
C HIS A 148 16.47 1.10 12.92
N PRO A 149 15.98 1.63 11.78
CA PRO A 149 14.56 1.58 11.42
C PRO A 149 13.92 0.19 11.47
N ASP A 150 14.67 -0.85 11.11
CA ASP A 150 14.18 -2.24 11.18
C ASP A 150 13.92 -2.71 12.62
N LEU A 151 14.78 -2.31 13.55
CA LEU A 151 14.60 -2.63 14.97
C LEU A 151 13.40 -1.86 15.54
N ILE A 152 13.25 -0.57 15.16
CA ILE A 152 12.07 0.22 15.51
C ILE A 152 10.80 -0.44 14.99
N ASN A 153 10.80 -0.93 13.74
CA ASN A 153 9.65 -1.63 13.18
C ASN A 153 9.32 -2.92 13.95
N GLN A 154 10.33 -3.69 14.37
CA GLN A 154 10.13 -4.88 15.20
C GLN A 154 9.57 -4.52 16.58
N LEU A 155 10.06 -3.45 17.20
CA LEU A 155 9.56 -2.97 18.50
C LEU A 155 8.12 -2.48 18.38
N ILE A 156 7.78 -1.68 17.37
CA ILE A 156 6.40 -1.25 17.11
C ILE A 156 5.48 -2.47 16.91
N GLN A 157 5.96 -3.55 16.29
CA GLN A 157 5.14 -4.75 16.09
C GLN A 157 4.95 -5.59 17.36
N ASN A 158 5.95 -5.67 18.23
CA ASN A 158 5.99 -6.68 19.30
C ASN A 158 5.98 -6.10 20.72
N ASP A 159 6.17 -4.78 20.89
CA ASP A 159 6.31 -4.12 22.17
C ASP A 159 5.16 -3.10 22.40
N ILE A 160 4.37 -3.34 23.45
CA ILE A 160 3.21 -2.51 23.80
C ILE A 160 3.60 -1.08 24.18
N HIS A 161 4.79 -0.88 24.75
CA HIS A 161 5.31 0.43 25.12
C HIS A 161 5.60 1.26 23.87
N TYR A 162 6.24 0.67 22.85
CA TYR A 162 6.45 1.32 21.56
C TYR A 162 5.14 1.54 20.79
N GLN A 163 4.16 0.66 20.91
CA GLN A 163 2.83 0.86 20.30
C GLN A 163 2.05 2.02 20.92
N THR A 164 2.25 2.28 22.20
CA THR A 164 1.45 3.26 22.97
C THR A 164 2.07 4.66 22.95
N TYR A 165 3.40 4.77 22.96
CA TYR A 165 4.09 6.02 23.27
C TYR A 165 4.90 6.63 22.11
N VAL A 166 4.81 6.08 20.89
CA VAL A 166 5.37 6.77 19.71
C VAL A 166 4.48 7.94 19.32
N MET A 167 5.03 9.16 19.41
CA MET A 167 4.28 10.39 19.15
C MET A 167 4.86 11.14 17.95
N ALA A 168 3.99 11.59 17.04
CA ALA A 168 4.40 12.45 15.94
C ALA A 168 4.71 13.87 16.45
N HIS A 169 5.76 14.48 15.93
CA HIS A 169 6.04 15.89 16.15
C HIS A 169 5.16 16.75 15.22
N ASN A 170 4.64 17.85 15.78
CA ASN A 170 3.91 18.83 15.00
C ASN A 170 4.85 19.65 14.11
N GLY A 171 4.31 20.20 13.02
CA GLY A 171 5.02 21.07 12.09
C GLY A 171 4.04 21.76 11.14
N TRP A 172 4.56 22.42 10.10
CA TRP A 172 3.76 23.01 9.03
C TRP A 172 4.17 22.41 7.68
N ILE A 173 3.22 22.39 6.74
CA ILE A 173 3.45 21.97 5.35
C ILE A 173 3.53 23.25 4.52
N MET A 174 4.56 23.38 3.70
CA MET A 174 4.70 24.46 2.71
C MET A 174 4.32 23.96 1.32
#